data_AF-A0A6J8EAA4-F1
#
_entry.id   AF-A0A6J8EAA4-F1
#
_cell.length_a   1.000
_cell.length_b   1.000
_cell.length_c   1.000
_cell.angle_alpha   90.00
_cell.angle_beta   90.00
_cell.angle_gamma   90.00
#
_symmetry.space_group_name_H-M   'P 1'
#
loop_
_entity.id
_entity.type
_entity.pdbx_description
1 polymer ?
#
loop_
_entity_poly.entity_id
_entity_poly.type
_entity_poly.pdbx_seq_one_letter_code
_entity_poly.pdbx_strand_id
1 'polypeptide(L)'
;MKASDRDKDLFFRLMKTQRSSSFQSAHTLHTEEKEASAPEDINNLFKDHFSMLAQTNSNSFFNEKHDNLVKLDVESIVYIFENEEITIQPITSSEISKLISLLKRKKSIDVDGLSSEHLIYGGSALAEYLTTLLNNILYTKHVPAAIKKGPLTPVHKKDKDPTVPSNHRGVTVISIICQVLELCIRPRVEGTLIKHQNKLHKGFTKGASSINIALLITEAINETKDNNECLILITVDAEKAFDVVENIHLFWKTINK
;
A
#
# COMPACT_ATOMS: atom_id res chain seq x y z
N MET A 1 -3.42 20.44 33.09
CA MET A 1 -4.05 19.86 31.87
C MET A 1 -4.46 18.44 32.21
N LYS A 2 -5.77 18.16 32.33
CA LYS A 2 -6.26 16.79 32.52
C LYS A 2 -6.22 16.10 31.16
N ALA A 3 -5.34 15.11 30.99
CA ALA A 3 -5.37 14.24 29.82
C ALA A 3 -6.69 13.46 29.86
N SER A 4 -7.47 13.47 28.77
CA SER A 4 -8.64 12.61 28.68
C SER A 4 -8.18 11.16 28.64
N ASP A 5 -8.80 10.27 29.43
CA ASP A 5 -8.42 8.87 29.70
C ASP A 5 -8.26 7.94 28.47
N ARG A 6 -8.34 8.44 27.23
CA ARG A 6 -8.25 7.66 25.99
C ARG A 6 -7.53 8.39 24.84
N ASP A 7 -6.60 9.29 25.13
CA ASP A 7 -5.81 9.95 24.09
C ASP A 7 -4.78 8.99 23.47
N LYS A 8 -5.19 8.29 22.40
CA LYS A 8 -4.35 7.37 21.63
C LYS A 8 -3.12 8.07 21.05
N ASP A 9 -3.25 9.33 20.66
CA ASP A 9 -2.14 10.09 20.07
C ASP A 9 -1.09 10.41 21.12
N LEU A 10 -1.50 10.74 22.35
CA LEU A 10 -0.59 10.91 23.49
C LEU A 10 0.10 9.59 23.85
N PHE A 11 -0.63 8.47 23.90
CA PHE A 11 -0.05 7.15 24.15
C PHE A 11 1.03 6.79 23.12
N PHE A 12 0.72 6.90 21.82
CA PHE A 12 1.70 6.61 20.77
C PHE A 12 2.86 7.61 20.74
N ARG A 13 2.63 8.87 21.13
CA ARG A 13 3.69 9.88 21.27
C ARG A 13 4.64 9.51 22.41
N LEU A 14 4.12 9.18 23.60
CA LEU A 14 4.91 8.73 24.75
C LEU A 14 5.68 7.43 24.46
N MET A 15 5.04 6.45 23.80
CA MET A 15 5.70 5.24 23.35
C MET A 15 6.81 5.51 22.33
N LYS A 16 6.67 6.52 21.47
CA LYS A 16 7.74 6.95 20.56
C LYS A 16 8.87 7.67 21.29
N THR A 17 8.57 8.47 22.31
CA THR A 17 9.57 9.18 23.13
C THR A 17 10.40 8.22 23.99
N GLN A 18 9.79 7.15 24.49
CA GLN A 18 10.50 6.10 25.25
C GLN A 18 11.34 5.16 24.37
N ARG A 19 11.11 5.17 23.05
CA ARG A 19 11.90 4.40 22.09
C ARG A 19 13.04 5.27 21.59
N SER A 20 14.27 5.04 22.07
CA SER A 20 15.46 5.58 21.43
C SER A 20 15.55 5.03 20.00
N SER A 21 15.21 5.84 19.00
CA SER A 21 15.61 5.52 17.63
C SER A 21 16.94 6.22 17.37
N SER A 22 18.04 5.49 17.51
CA SER A 22 19.27 5.90 16.83
C SER A 22 18.98 5.83 15.33
N PHE A 23 19.06 6.98 14.65
CA PHE A 23 19.09 6.98 13.19
C PHE A 23 20.47 6.49 12.80
N GLN A 24 20.61 5.18 12.58
CA GLN A 24 21.84 4.61 12.01
C GLN A 24 21.74 4.74 10.49
N SER A 25 22.40 5.74 9.92
CA SER A 25 22.70 5.71 8.49
C SER A 25 23.78 4.65 8.28
N ALA A 26 23.51 3.64 7.45
CA ALA A 26 24.56 2.73 7.01
C ALA A 26 25.50 3.49 6.07
N HIS A 27 26.75 3.65 6.49
CA HIS A 27 27.81 4.20 5.66
C HIS A 27 28.40 3.16 4.70
N THR A 28 27.98 1.90 4.85
CA THR A 28 28.41 0.77 4.04
C THR A 28 27.25 -0.20 3.85
N LEU A 29 27.08 -0.72 2.63
CA LEU A 29 26.19 -1.84 2.34
C LEU A 29 27.00 -3.05 1.91
N HIS A 30 26.58 -4.23 2.36
CA HIS A 30 27.17 -5.49 1.93
C HIS A 30 26.07 -6.42 1.38
N THR A 31 26.41 -7.08 0.29
CA THR A 31 25.71 -8.25 -0.26
C THR A 31 26.66 -9.44 -0.20
N GLU A 32 26.19 -10.65 -0.49
CA GLU A 32 27.05 -11.85 -0.49
C GLU A 32 28.25 -11.72 -1.46
N GLU A 33 28.15 -10.85 -2.48
CA GLU A 33 29.17 -10.70 -3.53
C GLU A 33 29.84 -9.31 -3.58
N LYS A 34 29.24 -8.27 -3.00
CA LYS A 34 29.70 -6.88 -3.16
C LYS A 34 29.57 -6.07 -1.87
N GLU A 35 30.57 -5.24 -1.62
CA GLU A 35 30.58 -4.20 -0.59
C GLU A 35 30.60 -2.83 -1.25
N ALA A 36 29.76 -1.91 -0.77
CA ALA A 36 29.64 -0.56 -1.28
C ALA A 36 29.72 0.44 -0.13
N SER A 37 30.68 1.37 -0.21
CA SER A 37 30.90 2.40 0.81
C SER A 37 30.74 3.83 0.25
N ALA A 38 30.88 4.01 -1.07
CA ALA A 38 30.64 5.29 -1.71
C ALA A 38 29.14 5.51 -1.96
N PRO A 39 28.62 6.74 -1.89
CA PRO A 39 27.19 7.02 -2.08
C PRO A 39 26.61 6.52 -3.42
N GLU A 40 27.39 6.63 -4.51
CA GLU A 40 26.97 6.14 -5.83
C GLU A 40 26.89 4.62 -5.86
N ASP A 41 27.86 3.92 -5.28
CA ASP A 41 27.88 2.47 -5.21
C ASP A 41 26.74 1.94 -4.34
N ILE A 42 26.45 2.60 -3.22
CA ILE A 42 25.31 2.31 -2.34
C ILE A 42 24.00 2.45 -3.11
N ASN A 43 23.84 3.54 -3.88
CA ASN A 43 22.65 3.77 -4.69
C ASN A 43 22.49 2.72 -5.81
N ASN A 44 23.58 2.37 -6.49
CA ASN A 44 23.59 1.33 -7.51
C ASN A 44 23.22 -0.04 -6.92
N LEU A 45 23.76 -0.36 -5.74
CA LEU A 45 23.48 -1.62 -5.06
C LEU A 45 22.01 -1.71 -4.61
N PHE A 46 21.43 -0.63 -4.09
CA PHE A 46 19.98 -0.57 -3.82
C PHE A 46 19.15 -0.65 -5.10
N LYS A 47 19.56 0.05 -6.16
CA LYS A 47 18.88 0.02 -7.46
C LYS A 47 18.84 -1.41 -7.99
N ASP A 48 19.96 -2.11 -8.00
CA ASP A 48 20.06 -3.50 -8.46
C ASP A 48 19.20 -4.42 -7.59
N HIS A 49 19.27 -4.28 -6.26
CA HIS A 49 18.47 -5.05 -5.32
C HIS A 49 16.96 -4.91 -5.57
N PHE A 50 16.44 -3.68 -5.61
CA PHE A 50 15.01 -3.45 -5.80
C PHE A 50 14.56 -3.72 -7.25
N SER A 51 15.43 -3.53 -8.24
CA SER A 51 15.13 -3.90 -9.63
C SER A 51 14.98 -5.40 -9.78
N MET A 52 15.87 -6.18 -9.14
CA MET A 52 15.77 -7.65 -9.13
C MET A 52 14.55 -8.14 -8.36
N LEU A 53 14.20 -7.50 -7.24
CA LEU A 53 12.95 -7.82 -6.52
C LEU A 53 11.69 -7.55 -7.35
N ALA A 54 11.69 -6.47 -8.13
CA ALA A 54 10.55 -6.09 -8.98
C ALA A 54 10.45 -6.91 -10.28
N GLN A 55 11.55 -7.53 -10.71
CA GLN A 55 11.53 -8.53 -11.76
C GLN A 55 10.94 -9.81 -11.15
N THR A 56 9.61 -9.92 -11.19
CA THR A 56 8.89 -11.10 -10.73
C THR A 56 9.55 -12.32 -11.36
N ASN A 57 10.20 -13.15 -10.54
CA ASN A 57 10.76 -14.41 -11.00
C ASN A 57 9.62 -15.17 -11.70
N SER A 58 9.85 -15.55 -12.95
CA SER A 58 9.18 -16.69 -13.58
C SER A 58 9.52 -17.93 -12.75
N ASN A 59 8.88 -18.03 -11.58
CA ASN A 59 9.12 -19.07 -10.60
C ASN A 59 8.52 -20.36 -11.16
N SER A 60 9.36 -21.39 -11.31
CA SER A 60 8.92 -22.75 -11.67
C SER A 60 8.00 -23.40 -10.62
N PHE A 61 7.67 -22.69 -9.55
CA PHE A 61 6.76 -23.09 -8.47
C PHE A 61 5.27 -23.01 -8.85
N PHE A 62 4.95 -22.23 -9.89
CA PHE A 62 3.59 -22.12 -10.41
C PHE A 62 3.38 -23.23 -11.44
N ASN A 63 2.89 -24.36 -10.95
CA ASN A 63 2.50 -25.48 -11.78
C ASN A 63 1.05 -25.34 -12.24
N GLU A 64 0.61 -26.21 -13.15
CA GLU A 64 -0.76 -26.25 -13.68
C GLU A 64 -1.84 -26.27 -12.58
N LYS A 65 -1.53 -26.86 -11.41
CA LYS A 65 -2.44 -26.86 -10.25
C LYS A 65 -2.62 -25.46 -9.63
N HIS A 66 -1.56 -24.66 -9.55
CA HIS A 66 -1.67 -23.27 -9.10
C HIS A 66 -2.53 -22.45 -10.07
N ASP A 67 -2.26 -22.56 -11.36
CA ASP A 67 -3.01 -21.84 -12.39
C ASP A 67 -4.50 -22.21 -12.36
N ASN A 68 -4.81 -23.49 -12.12
CA ASN A 68 -6.20 -23.94 -11.98
C ASN A 68 -6.88 -23.38 -10.72
N LEU A 69 -6.17 -23.26 -9.59
CA LEU A 69 -6.71 -22.61 -8.39
C LEU A 69 -6.95 -21.12 -8.61
N VAL A 70 -6.02 -20.44 -9.27
CA VAL A 70 -6.19 -19.02 -9.63
C VAL A 70 -7.36 -18.84 -10.58
N LYS A 71 -7.52 -19.73 -11.57
CA LYS A 71 -8.68 -19.73 -12.47
C LYS A 71 -9.99 -19.90 -11.70
N LEU A 72 -10.10 -20.84 -10.78
CA LEU A 72 -11.32 -21.05 -9.98
C LEU A 72 -11.65 -19.84 -9.08
N ASP A 73 -10.62 -19.26 -8.43
CA ASP A 73 -10.75 -18.01 -7.67
C ASP A 73 -11.26 -16.88 -8.58
N VAL A 74 -10.69 -16.77 -9.78
CA VAL A 74 -11.06 -15.74 -10.76
C VAL A 74 -12.47 -15.97 -11.26
N GLU A 75 -12.85 -17.18 -11.68
CA GLU A 75 -14.21 -17.51 -12.13
C GLU A 75 -15.26 -17.18 -11.06
N SER A 76 -14.96 -17.47 -9.80
CA SER A 76 -15.82 -17.11 -8.66
C SER A 76 -15.98 -15.59 -8.52
N ILE A 77 -14.89 -14.83 -8.73
CA ILE A 77 -14.91 -13.36 -8.72
C ILE A 77 -15.65 -12.84 -9.95
N VAL A 78 -15.37 -13.34 -11.16
CA VAL A 78 -16.01 -12.91 -12.41
C VAL A 78 -17.52 -13.10 -12.32
N TYR A 79 -17.99 -14.27 -11.89
CA TYR A 79 -19.42 -14.56 -11.69
C TYR A 79 -20.10 -13.56 -10.74
N ILE A 80 -19.38 -13.12 -9.70
CA ILE A 80 -19.84 -12.11 -8.75
C ILE A 80 -19.93 -10.72 -9.41
N PHE A 81 -19.00 -10.37 -10.29
CA PHE A 81 -18.89 -9.04 -10.91
C PHE A 81 -19.64 -8.90 -12.24
N GLU A 82 -20.00 -10.00 -12.92
CA GLU A 82 -20.83 -10.02 -14.15
C GLU A 82 -22.22 -9.38 -13.93
N ASN A 83 -22.66 -9.26 -12.68
CA ASN A 83 -23.97 -8.72 -12.29
C ASN A 83 -23.93 -7.27 -11.74
N GLU A 84 -22.76 -6.63 -11.64
CA GLU A 84 -22.64 -5.23 -11.18
C GLU A 84 -21.85 -4.37 -12.20
N GLU A 85 -22.55 -3.49 -12.92
CA GLU A 85 -21.90 -2.55 -13.83
C GLU A 85 -21.24 -1.40 -13.05
N ILE A 86 -19.92 -1.44 -12.89
CA ILE A 86 -19.16 -0.34 -12.27
C ILE A 86 -19.04 0.81 -13.29
N THR A 87 -19.96 1.78 -13.21
CA THR A 87 -19.84 3.04 -13.96
C THR A 87 -19.04 4.04 -13.16
N ILE A 88 -17.82 4.36 -13.63
CA ILE A 88 -16.99 5.42 -13.05
C ILE A 88 -17.58 6.77 -13.47
N GLN A 89 -18.30 7.41 -12.55
CA GLN A 89 -18.87 8.75 -12.78
C GLN A 89 -17.75 9.77 -13.03
N PRO A 90 -17.96 10.77 -13.93
CA PRO A 90 -17.00 11.84 -14.15
C PRO A 90 -16.61 12.55 -12.85
N ILE A 91 -15.36 13.02 -12.80
CA ILE A 91 -14.82 13.77 -11.67
C ILE A 91 -15.25 15.23 -11.80
N THR A 92 -15.61 15.87 -10.70
CA THR A 92 -15.99 17.30 -10.67
C THR A 92 -14.92 18.17 -9.99
N SER A 93 -14.85 19.46 -10.35
CA SER A 93 -13.91 20.40 -9.72
C SER A 93 -14.18 20.59 -8.21
N SER A 94 -15.44 20.53 -7.79
CA SER A 94 -15.80 20.57 -6.37
C SER A 94 -15.29 19.35 -5.61
N GLU A 95 -15.41 18.16 -6.22
CA GLU A 95 -14.86 16.92 -5.66
C GLU A 95 -13.34 17.00 -5.52
N ILE A 96 -12.63 17.45 -6.55
CA ILE A 96 -11.18 17.64 -6.50
C ILE A 96 -10.78 18.63 -5.41
N SER A 97 -11.42 19.79 -5.36
CA SER A 97 -11.14 20.81 -4.33
C SER A 97 -11.29 20.23 -2.93
N LYS A 98 -12.34 19.44 -2.69
CA LYS A 98 -12.57 18.75 -1.42
C LYS A 98 -11.47 17.72 -1.13
N LEU A 99 -11.15 16.85 -2.09
CA LEU A 99 -10.13 15.80 -1.90
C LEU A 99 -8.75 16.39 -1.64
N ILE A 100 -8.35 17.42 -2.38
CA ILE A 100 -7.09 18.13 -2.20
C ILE A 100 -7.01 18.74 -0.80
N SER A 101 -8.10 19.35 -0.30
CA SER A 101 -8.13 19.94 1.05
C SER A 101 -7.88 18.93 2.18
N LEU A 102 -8.15 17.64 1.93
CA LEU A 102 -7.96 16.53 2.86
C LEU A 102 -6.55 15.93 2.78
N LEU A 103 -5.72 16.34 1.82
CA LEU A 103 -4.34 15.88 1.71
C LEU A 103 -3.56 16.26 2.97
N LYS A 104 -2.75 15.32 3.44
CA LYS A 104 -1.89 15.55 4.60
C LYS A 104 -0.73 16.45 4.18
N ARG A 105 -0.58 17.56 4.90
CA ARG A 105 0.54 18.50 4.77
C ARG A 105 1.84 17.90 5.30
N LYS A 106 2.96 18.50 4.93
CA LYS A 106 4.34 18.14 5.34
C LYS A 106 4.69 16.70 4.96
N LYS A 107 4.21 16.27 3.80
CA LYS A 107 4.59 15.00 3.17
C LYS A 107 5.80 15.20 2.26
N SER A 108 6.45 14.10 1.91
CA SER A 108 7.55 14.10 0.96
C SER A 108 7.12 14.71 -0.37
N ILE A 109 8.05 15.43 -0.99
CA ILE A 109 7.91 15.98 -2.34
C ILE A 109 8.02 14.83 -3.34
N ASP A 110 7.28 14.90 -4.45
CA ASP A 110 7.37 13.91 -5.52
C ASP A 110 8.56 14.16 -6.47
N VAL A 111 8.69 13.34 -7.52
CA VAL A 111 9.81 13.41 -8.48
C VAL A 111 9.85 14.75 -9.25
N ASP A 112 8.71 15.43 -9.38
CA ASP A 112 8.56 16.66 -10.14
C ASP A 112 8.67 17.92 -9.25
N GLY A 113 9.00 17.75 -7.97
CA GLY A 113 9.10 18.87 -7.03
C GLY A 113 7.75 19.31 -6.45
N LEU A 114 6.67 18.56 -6.69
CA LEU A 114 5.34 18.90 -6.21
C LEU A 114 5.08 18.33 -4.81
N SER A 115 4.32 19.07 -4.03
CA SER A 115 3.89 18.69 -2.69
C SER A 115 2.39 18.90 -2.53
N SER A 116 1.80 18.32 -1.47
CA SER A 116 0.39 18.51 -1.16
C SER A 116 -0.02 19.99 -1.05
N GLU A 117 0.87 20.84 -0.54
CA GLU A 117 0.65 22.26 -0.33
C GLU A 117 0.49 23.02 -1.64
N HIS A 118 1.26 22.66 -2.67
CA HIS A 118 1.12 23.25 -4.00
C HIS A 118 -0.28 23.05 -4.55
N LEU A 119 -0.90 21.89 -4.32
CA LEU A 119 -2.26 21.61 -4.73
C LEU A 119 -3.28 22.33 -3.82
N ILE A 120 -3.08 22.28 -2.50
CA ILE A 120 -3.98 22.91 -1.52
C ILE A 120 -4.09 24.42 -1.74
N TYR A 121 -2.98 25.08 -2.07
CA TYR A 121 -2.93 26.53 -2.29
C TYR A 121 -3.01 26.94 -3.77
N GLY A 122 -3.18 25.99 -4.69
CA GLY A 122 -3.26 26.25 -6.13
C GLY A 122 -4.58 26.85 -6.62
N GLY A 123 -5.59 26.96 -5.74
CA GLY A 123 -6.86 27.63 -6.03
C GLY A 123 -7.78 26.88 -7.00
N SER A 124 -8.88 27.52 -7.37
CA SER A 124 -9.94 26.93 -8.22
C SER A 124 -9.47 26.62 -9.64
N ALA A 125 -8.62 27.49 -10.21
CA ALA A 125 -8.08 27.28 -11.55
C ALA A 125 -7.29 25.96 -11.64
N LEU A 126 -6.43 25.65 -10.66
CA LEU A 126 -5.72 24.38 -10.61
C LEU A 126 -6.69 23.19 -10.49
N ALA A 127 -7.74 23.31 -9.67
CA ALA A 127 -8.75 22.26 -9.54
C ALA A 127 -9.48 21.98 -10.86
N GLU A 128 -9.77 23.00 -11.67
CA GLU A 128 -10.36 22.85 -13.01
C GLU A 128 -9.41 22.17 -14.00
N TYR A 129 -8.13 22.55 -14.01
CA TYR A 129 -7.12 21.89 -14.83
C TYR A 129 -6.95 20.41 -14.46
N LEU A 130 -6.87 20.11 -13.16
CA LEU A 130 -6.82 18.73 -12.67
C LEU A 130 -8.10 17.98 -13.04
N THR A 131 -9.27 18.60 -12.97
CA THR A 131 -10.54 17.97 -13.36
C THR A 131 -10.50 17.52 -14.81
N THR A 132 -10.06 18.41 -15.69
CA THR A 132 -9.94 18.13 -17.13
C THR A 132 -8.93 17.02 -17.37
N LEU A 133 -7.75 17.10 -16.75
CA LEU A 133 -6.70 16.09 -16.88
C LEU A 133 -7.16 14.71 -16.42
N LEU A 134 -7.74 14.60 -15.22
CA LEU A 134 -8.14 13.32 -14.64
C LEU A 134 -9.32 12.70 -15.41
N ASN A 135 -10.29 13.50 -15.86
CA ASN A 135 -11.36 12.99 -16.73
C ASN A 135 -10.83 12.51 -18.08
N ASN A 136 -9.83 13.18 -18.66
CA ASN A 136 -9.18 12.70 -19.88
C ASN A 136 -8.46 11.36 -19.66
N ILE A 137 -7.83 11.16 -18.50
CA ILE A 137 -7.22 9.87 -18.14
C ILE A 137 -8.29 8.78 -18.03
N LEU A 138 -9.43 9.07 -17.38
CA LEU A 138 -10.54 8.12 -17.26
C LEU A 138 -11.16 7.79 -18.63
N TYR A 139 -11.31 8.79 -19.49
CA TYR A 139 -11.88 8.64 -20.84
C TYR A 139 -10.96 7.82 -21.75
N THR A 140 -9.67 8.14 -21.78
CA THR A 140 -8.68 7.42 -22.61
C THR A 140 -8.27 6.07 -22.02
N LYS A 141 -8.61 5.81 -20.75
CA LYS A 141 -8.19 4.64 -19.96
C LYS A 141 -6.66 4.50 -19.93
N HIS A 142 -5.93 5.60 -20.09
CA HIS A 142 -4.49 5.62 -20.18
C HIS A 142 -3.87 6.59 -19.18
N VAL A 143 -3.16 6.03 -18.19
CA VAL A 143 -2.40 6.81 -17.21
C VAL A 143 -1.01 7.15 -17.77
N PRO A 144 -0.65 8.44 -17.93
CA PRO A 144 0.64 8.86 -18.47
C PRO A 144 1.83 8.30 -17.69
N ALA A 145 2.90 7.94 -18.40
CA ALA A 145 4.13 7.45 -17.77
C ALA A 145 4.77 8.44 -16.79
N ALA A 146 4.59 9.74 -17.01
CA ALA A 146 5.12 10.79 -16.13
C ALA A 146 4.58 10.66 -14.69
N ILE A 147 3.25 10.52 -14.53
CA ILE A 147 2.63 10.44 -13.21
C ILE A 147 2.69 9.04 -12.57
N LYS A 148 3.21 8.04 -13.30
CA LYS A 148 3.46 6.69 -12.77
C LYS A 148 4.84 6.53 -12.13
N LYS A 149 5.70 7.54 -12.25
CA LYS A 149 7.06 7.52 -11.69
C LYS A 149 7.06 8.15 -10.30
N GLY A 150 8.01 7.73 -9.48
CA GLY A 150 8.22 8.24 -8.13
C GLY A 150 9.60 7.87 -7.61
N PRO A 151 10.21 8.68 -6.72
CA PRO A 151 11.48 8.33 -6.13
C PRO A 151 11.29 7.16 -5.15
N LEU A 152 12.12 6.13 -5.30
CA LEU A 152 12.21 5.03 -4.36
C LEU A 152 13.20 5.39 -3.25
N THR A 153 12.74 5.35 -2.00
CA THR A 153 13.57 5.58 -0.81
C THR A 153 13.67 4.28 0.00
N PRO A 154 14.87 3.71 0.19
CA PRO A 154 15.07 2.57 1.08
C PRO A 154 14.85 2.98 2.54
N VAL A 155 13.93 2.32 3.24
CA VAL A 155 13.62 2.56 4.65
C VAL A 155 14.03 1.35 5.47
N HIS A 156 14.97 1.54 6.39
CA HIS A 156 15.49 0.49 7.26
C HIS A 156 14.41 -0.16 8.14
N LYS A 157 14.40 -1.49 8.19
CA LYS A 157 13.59 -2.27 9.13
C LYS A 157 14.24 -2.18 10.50
N LYS A 158 13.49 -1.67 11.48
CA LYS A 158 13.91 -1.63 12.88
C LYS A 158 14.44 -2.98 13.34
N ASP A 159 15.46 -2.94 14.18
CA ASP A 159 16.08 -4.10 14.83
C ASP A 159 16.74 -5.09 13.86
N LYS A 160 17.05 -4.66 12.64
CA LYS A 160 17.82 -5.42 11.66
C LYS A 160 19.13 -4.74 11.33
N ASP A 161 20.07 -5.48 10.78
CA ASP A 161 21.36 -4.94 10.33
C ASP A 161 21.13 -3.92 9.17
N PRO A 162 21.51 -2.64 9.33
CA PRO A 162 21.34 -1.61 8.31
C PRO A 162 22.35 -1.73 7.16
N THR A 163 23.35 -2.60 7.25
CA THR A 163 24.30 -2.83 6.15
C THR A 163 23.75 -3.79 5.09
N VAL A 164 22.64 -4.50 5.38
CA VAL A 164 22.06 -5.50 4.48
C VAL A 164 20.89 -4.91 3.68
N PRO A 165 20.91 -4.93 2.33
CA PRO A 165 19.84 -4.35 1.50
C PRO A 165 18.45 -4.95 1.74
N SER A 166 18.36 -6.26 1.94
CA SER A 166 17.08 -6.97 2.21
C SER A 166 16.41 -6.55 3.53
N ASN A 167 17.16 -5.90 4.42
CA ASN A 167 16.67 -5.30 5.65
C ASN A 167 16.06 -3.91 5.44
N HIS A 168 15.96 -3.43 4.19
CA HIS A 168 15.28 -2.19 3.84
C HIS A 168 13.94 -2.47 3.15
N ARG A 169 13.03 -1.50 3.22
CA ARG A 169 11.80 -1.47 2.44
C ARG A 169 11.94 -0.40 1.37
N GLY A 170 11.74 -0.74 0.10
CA GLY A 170 11.65 0.25 -0.96
C GLY A 170 10.32 0.98 -0.85
N VAL A 171 10.34 2.25 -0.41
CA VAL A 171 9.13 3.07 -0.34
C VAL A 171 9.16 4.06 -1.49
N THR A 172 8.23 3.90 -2.43
CA THR A 172 8.07 4.83 -3.55
C THR A 172 7.12 5.96 -3.16
N VAL A 173 7.55 7.21 -3.33
CA VAL A 173 6.67 8.37 -3.21
C VAL A 173 5.95 8.54 -4.55
N ILE A 174 4.65 8.29 -4.59
CA ILE A 174 3.86 8.40 -5.81
C ILE A 174 3.67 9.89 -6.20
N SER A 175 3.55 10.17 -7.49
CA SER A 175 3.19 11.52 -7.97
C SER A 175 1.93 12.02 -7.28
N ILE A 176 1.93 13.28 -6.83
CA ILE A 176 0.78 13.84 -6.14
C ILE A 176 -0.48 13.84 -7.02
N ILE A 177 -0.31 13.99 -8.34
CA ILE A 177 -1.40 13.93 -9.31
C ILE A 177 -1.98 12.51 -9.38
N CYS A 178 -1.12 11.49 -9.38
CA CYS A 178 -1.54 10.09 -9.34
C CYS A 178 -2.27 9.78 -8.03
N GLN A 179 -1.79 10.30 -6.90
CA GLN A 179 -2.48 10.17 -5.62
C GLN A 179 -3.89 10.78 -5.66
N VAL A 180 -4.07 11.95 -6.29
CA VAL A 180 -5.41 12.55 -6.45
C VAL A 180 -6.30 11.70 -7.35
N LEU A 181 -5.76 11.15 -8.44
CA LEU A 181 -6.48 10.20 -9.31
C LEU A 181 -6.97 8.98 -8.50
N GLU A 182 -6.09 8.36 -7.71
CA GLU A 182 -6.45 7.23 -6.83
C GLU A 182 -7.54 7.62 -5.83
N LEU A 183 -7.45 8.80 -5.21
CA LEU A 183 -8.46 9.30 -4.29
C LEU A 183 -9.83 9.51 -4.95
N CYS A 184 -9.85 9.87 -6.24
CA CYS A 184 -11.08 9.97 -7.02
C CYS A 184 -11.63 8.57 -7.39
N ILE A 185 -10.77 7.66 -7.83
CA ILE A 185 -11.21 6.32 -8.26
C ILE A 185 -11.68 5.47 -7.07
N ARG A 186 -10.97 5.53 -5.94
CA ARG A 186 -11.22 4.70 -4.75
C ARG A 186 -12.71 4.63 -4.36
N PRO A 187 -13.43 5.73 -4.07
CA PRO A 187 -14.83 5.65 -3.64
C PRO A 187 -15.75 5.05 -4.71
N ARG A 188 -15.38 5.11 -6.00
CA ARG A 188 -16.15 4.56 -7.11
C ARG A 188 -16.02 3.03 -7.20
N VAL A 189 -14.91 2.46 -6.72
CA VAL A 189 -14.67 1.00 -6.75
C VAL A 189 -14.82 0.33 -5.37
N GLU A 190 -14.54 1.06 -4.29
CA GLU A 190 -14.50 0.53 -2.91
C GLU A 190 -15.87 -0.03 -2.48
N GLY A 191 -16.98 0.56 -2.94
CA GLY A 191 -18.33 0.07 -2.64
C GLY A 191 -18.57 -1.35 -3.12
N THR A 192 -18.18 -1.67 -4.35
CA THR A 192 -18.33 -3.03 -4.92
C THR A 192 -17.31 -4.00 -4.32
N LEU A 193 -16.07 -3.55 -4.08
CA LEU A 193 -15.03 -4.41 -3.48
C LEU A 193 -15.36 -4.82 -2.04
N ILE A 194 -15.89 -3.91 -1.22
CA ILE A 194 -16.22 -4.21 0.19
C ILE A 194 -17.37 -5.22 0.31
N LYS A 195 -18.35 -5.21 -0.60
CA LYS A 195 -19.46 -6.19 -0.58
C LYS A 195 -18.96 -7.63 -0.64
N HIS A 196 -17.89 -7.86 -1.39
CA HIS A 196 -17.32 -9.18 -1.66
C HIS A 196 -16.10 -9.50 -0.79
N GLN A 197 -15.70 -8.57 0.07
CA GLN A 197 -14.61 -8.79 1.01
C GLN A 197 -15.03 -9.80 2.09
N ASN A 198 -14.18 -10.79 2.36
CA ASN A 198 -14.39 -11.73 3.47
C ASN A 198 -14.57 -10.95 4.78
N LYS A 199 -15.65 -11.24 5.53
CA LYS A 199 -15.99 -10.56 6.79
C LYS A 199 -14.90 -10.66 7.86
N LEU A 200 -14.04 -11.69 7.80
CA LEU A 200 -12.90 -11.88 8.69
C LEU A 200 -11.68 -11.04 8.28
N HIS A 201 -11.65 -10.49 7.07
CA HIS A 201 -10.62 -9.56 6.64
C HIS A 201 -10.81 -8.23 7.38
N LYS A 202 -9.86 -7.91 8.27
CA LYS A 202 -9.84 -6.64 9.03
C LYS A 202 -8.68 -5.71 8.66
N GLY A 203 -7.71 -6.20 7.88
CA GLY A 203 -6.62 -5.38 7.36
C GLY A 203 -7.14 -4.33 6.37
N PHE A 204 -6.69 -3.08 6.50
CA PHE A 204 -7.04 -1.98 5.57
C PHE A 204 -8.56 -1.73 5.34
N THR A 205 -9.44 -2.34 6.13
CA THR A 205 -10.90 -2.17 6.04
C THR A 205 -11.36 -0.98 6.88
N LYS A 206 -12.22 -0.14 6.31
CA LYS A 206 -12.81 1.01 7.02
C LYS A 206 -13.56 0.54 8.27
N GLY A 207 -13.25 1.16 9.41
CA GLY A 207 -13.89 0.83 10.70
C GLY A 207 -13.34 -0.43 11.39
N ALA A 208 -12.33 -1.10 10.80
CA ALA A 208 -11.65 -2.22 11.41
C ALA A 208 -10.25 -1.83 11.92
N SER A 209 -9.74 -2.59 12.87
CA SER A 209 -8.38 -2.44 13.41
C SER A 209 -7.79 -3.80 13.77
N SER A 210 -6.48 -3.85 13.97
CA SER A 210 -5.79 -5.05 14.47
C SER A 210 -6.32 -5.51 15.83
N ILE A 211 -6.90 -4.59 16.63
CA ILE A 211 -7.53 -4.90 17.92
C ILE A 211 -8.75 -5.82 17.72
N ASN A 212 -9.51 -5.65 16.63
CA ASN A 212 -10.65 -6.51 16.35
C ASN A 212 -10.22 -7.97 16.14
N ILE A 213 -9.11 -8.21 15.45
CA ILE A 213 -8.54 -9.55 15.26
C ILE A 213 -7.97 -10.07 16.57
N ALA A 214 -7.24 -9.24 17.33
CA ALA A 214 -6.70 -9.64 18.62
C ALA A 214 -7.81 -10.10 19.58
N LEU A 215 -8.95 -9.40 19.60
CA LEU A 215 -10.11 -9.78 20.40
C LEU A 215 -10.68 -11.13 19.96
N LEU A 216 -10.86 -11.36 18.65
CA LEU A 216 -11.35 -12.63 18.13
C LEU A 216 -10.45 -13.81 18.51
N ILE A 217 -9.13 -13.63 18.38
CA ILE A 217 -8.16 -14.66 18.77
C ILE A 217 -8.21 -14.90 20.29
N THR A 218 -8.30 -13.83 21.08
CA THR A 218 -8.38 -13.93 22.55
C THR A 218 -9.63 -14.69 22.99
N GLU A 219 -10.77 -14.43 22.34
CA GLU A 219 -12.01 -15.12 22.64
C GLU A 219 -11.93 -16.61 22.30
N ALA A 220 -11.40 -16.95 21.12
CA ALA A 220 -11.18 -18.35 20.75
C ALA A 220 -10.25 -19.10 21.75
N ILE A 221 -9.24 -18.41 22.27
CA ILE A 221 -8.36 -18.96 23.33
C ILE A 221 -9.13 -19.17 24.64
N ASN A 222 -10.03 -18.26 25.00
CA ASN A 222 -10.80 -18.39 26.25
C ASN A 222 -11.84 -19.51 26.14
N GLU A 223 -12.59 -19.57 25.04
CA GLU A 223 -13.60 -20.61 24.81
C GLU A 223 -12.99 -22.02 24.83
N THR A 224 -11.83 -22.19 24.19
CA THR A 224 -11.13 -23.49 24.18
C THR A 224 -10.59 -23.88 25.56
N LYS A 225 -10.18 -22.91 26.38
CA LYS A 225 -9.83 -23.16 27.79
C LYS A 225 -11.03 -23.58 28.61
N ASP A 226 -12.17 -22.91 28.46
CA ASP A 226 -13.38 -23.19 29.20
C ASP A 226 -13.93 -24.59 28.86
N ASN A 227 -13.81 -25.01 27.60
CA ASN A 227 -14.21 -26.34 27.13
C ASN A 227 -13.14 -27.43 27.34
N ASN A 228 -11.97 -27.07 27.89
CA ASN A 228 -10.83 -27.96 28.11
C ASN A 228 -10.36 -28.67 26.82
N GLU A 229 -10.41 -27.94 25.70
CA GLU A 229 -10.00 -28.39 24.36
C GLU A 229 -8.61 -27.86 23.98
N CYS A 230 -8.00 -28.47 22.97
CA CYS A 230 -6.72 -28.04 22.42
C CYS A 230 -6.93 -27.06 21.25
N LEU A 231 -6.39 -25.85 21.35
CA LEU A 231 -6.38 -24.87 20.26
C LEU A 231 -5.03 -24.91 19.52
N ILE A 232 -5.07 -25.10 18.20
CA ILE A 232 -3.90 -24.96 17.32
C ILE A 232 -4.03 -23.66 16.53
N LEU A 233 -3.14 -22.71 16.79
CA LEU A 233 -3.06 -21.45 16.04
C LEU A 233 -1.99 -21.53 14.95
N ILE A 234 -2.40 -21.36 13.70
CA ILE A 234 -1.50 -21.32 12.54
C ILE A 234 -1.43 -19.89 12.03
N THR A 235 -0.24 -19.30 12.04
CA THR A 235 0.02 -17.95 11.51
C THR A 235 0.86 -18.03 10.25
N VAL A 236 0.44 -17.33 9.19
CA VAL A 236 1.15 -17.26 7.91
C VAL A 236 1.45 -15.79 7.63
N ASP A 237 2.70 -15.49 7.24
CA ASP A 237 3.13 -14.17 6.80
C ASP A 237 3.69 -14.26 5.38
N ALA A 238 3.31 -13.32 4.53
CA ALA A 238 3.74 -13.28 3.13
C ALA A 238 5.01 -12.44 3.01
N GLU A 239 6.09 -13.06 2.52
CA GLU A 239 7.33 -12.33 2.28
C GLU A 239 7.19 -11.37 1.09
N LYS A 240 7.51 -10.08 1.31
CA LYS A 240 7.61 -9.05 0.25
C LYS A 240 6.35 -8.99 -0.64
N ALA A 241 5.17 -9.11 -0.04
CA ALA A 241 3.90 -9.27 -0.75
C ALA A 241 3.61 -8.20 -1.82
N PHE A 242 4.06 -6.95 -1.63
CA PHE A 242 3.88 -5.87 -2.62
C PHE A 242 4.90 -5.89 -3.76
N ASP A 243 6.07 -6.49 -3.54
CA ASP A 243 7.14 -6.55 -4.53
C ASP A 243 7.03 -7.82 -5.40
N VAL A 244 6.50 -8.91 -4.82
CA VAL A 244 6.45 -10.25 -5.44
C VAL A 244 5.08 -10.57 -6.05
N VAL A 245 4.09 -9.68 -5.91
CA VAL A 245 2.76 -9.90 -6.51
C VAL A 245 2.85 -9.88 -8.03
N GLU A 246 2.28 -10.91 -8.66
CA GLU A 246 2.22 -10.96 -10.11
C GLU A 246 1.07 -10.10 -10.62
N ASN A 247 1.44 -9.05 -11.36
CA ASN A 247 0.48 -8.05 -11.84
C ASN A 247 -0.61 -8.68 -12.72
N ILE A 248 -0.30 -9.69 -13.55
CA ILE A 248 -1.31 -10.32 -14.40
C ILE A 248 -2.39 -11.00 -13.58
N HIS A 249 -2.03 -11.77 -12.55
CA HIS A 249 -3.00 -12.43 -11.67
C HIS A 249 -3.80 -11.44 -10.84
N LEU A 250 -3.15 -10.36 -10.35
CA LEU A 250 -3.85 -9.28 -9.66
C LEU A 250 -4.86 -8.58 -10.58
N PHE A 251 -4.48 -8.29 -11.83
CA PHE A 251 -5.35 -7.70 -12.82
C PHE A 251 -6.47 -8.65 -13.23
N TRP A 252 -6.21 -9.94 -13.39
CA TRP A 252 -7.25 -10.93 -13.67
C TRP A 252 -8.29 -10.99 -12.56
N LYS A 253 -7.87 -10.91 -11.29
CA LYS A 253 -8.77 -10.82 -10.13
C LYS A 253 -9.54 -9.49 -10.05
N THR A 254 -9.19 -8.46 -10.82
CA THR A 254 -9.79 -7.11 -10.72
C THR A 254 -10.45 -6.60 -12.01
N ILE A 255 -10.09 -7.11 -13.19
CA ILE A 255 -10.46 -6.57 -14.52
C ILE A 255 -11.41 -7.49 -15.27
N ASN A 256 -11.46 -8.79 -14.98
CA ASN A 256 -12.38 -9.69 -15.70
C ASN A 256 -13.82 -9.41 -15.27
N LYS A 257 -14.46 -8.54 -16.07
CA LYS A 257 -15.87 -8.61 -16.45
C LYS A 257 -16.05 -9.72 -17.45
#